data_AF-A0A9W5TB67-F1
#
_entry.id   AF-A0A9W5TB67-F1
#
_cell.length_a   1.000
_cell.length_b   1.000
_cell.length_c   1.000
_cell.angle_alpha   90.00
_cell.angle_beta   90.00
_cell.angle_gamma   90.00
#
_symmetry.space_group_name_H-M   'P 1'
#
loop_
_entity.id
_entity.type
_entity.pdbx_description
1 polymer ?
#
loop_
_entity_poly.entity_id
_entity_poly.type
_entity_poly.pdbx_seq_one_letter_code
_entity_poly.pdbx_strand_id
1 'polypeptide(L)'
;MFSGGIKDDTLHSSQRRLIMRVKNTGMKELDVLFAGFMASIGEHMDARMLGQFHTMLDLDTPTLYRTFIVQQQLPEQLLDNLVAAKVLEYARSGSLAGV
;
A
#
# COMPACT_ATOMS: atom_id res chain seq x y z
N MET A 1 -27.26 23.76 -3.15
CA MET A 1 -26.48 22.74 -3.87
C MET A 1 -25.03 22.81 -3.40
N PHE A 2 -24.66 22.13 -2.31
CA PHE A 2 -23.26 21.95 -1.91
C PHE A 2 -23.18 20.67 -1.06
N SER A 3 -22.87 19.54 -1.68
CA SER A 3 -22.64 18.28 -0.93
C SER A 3 -21.52 17.40 -1.51
N GLY A 4 -20.66 17.96 -2.38
CA GLY A 4 -19.51 17.24 -2.95
C GLY A 4 -18.21 17.37 -2.16
N GLY A 5 -17.93 18.53 -1.54
CA GLY A 5 -16.57 18.85 -1.07
C GLY A 5 -16.03 18.03 0.10
N ILE A 6 -16.88 17.62 1.06
CA ILE A 6 -16.40 16.94 2.28
C ILE A 6 -15.88 15.53 1.98
N LYS A 7 -16.49 14.80 1.03
CA LYS A 7 -16.05 13.45 0.68
C LYS A 7 -14.69 13.45 -0.02
N ASP A 8 -14.49 14.38 -0.96
CA ASP A 8 -13.25 14.47 -1.72
C ASP A 8 -12.09 14.93 -0.83
N ASP A 9 -12.30 15.91 0.06
CA ASP A 9 -11.29 16.37 1.01
C ASP A 9 -10.86 15.26 2.00
N THR A 10 -11.79 14.41 2.43
CA THR A 10 -11.47 13.27 3.31
C THR A 10 -10.69 12.18 2.60
N LEU A 11 -10.96 11.94 1.31
CA LEU A 11 -10.23 10.97 0.49
C LEU A 11 -8.80 11.45 0.23
N HIS A 12 -8.63 12.70 -0.23
CA HIS A 12 -7.31 13.30 -0.45
C HIS A 12 -6.47 13.35 0.83
N SER A 13 -7.09 13.70 1.96
CA SER A 13 -6.41 13.71 3.26
C SER A 13 -5.96 12.31 3.69
N SER A 14 -6.77 11.29 3.41
CA SER A 14 -6.45 9.90 3.75
C SER A 14 -5.37 9.33 2.85
N GLN A 15 -5.40 9.64 1.55
CA GLN A 15 -4.31 9.33 0.61
C GLN A 15 -2.99 9.98 1.04
N ARG A 16 -3.02 11.26 1.45
CA ARG A 16 -1.82 11.95 1.95
C ARG A 16 -1.25 11.30 3.21
N ARG A 17 -2.10 10.88 4.15
CA ARG A 17 -1.67 10.11 5.34
C ARG A 17 -1.08 8.76 4.97
N LEU A 18 -1.68 8.06 4.00
CA LEU A 18 -1.15 6.79 3.50
C LEU A 18 0.25 6.98 2.92
N ILE A 19 0.44 7.97 2.03
CA ILE A 19 1.75 8.26 1.42
C ILE A 19 2.81 8.53 2.49
N MET A 20 2.45 9.27 3.55
CA MET A 20 3.38 9.52 4.67
C MET A 20 3.73 8.25 5.45
N ARG A 21 2.77 7.34 5.67
CA ARG A 21 3.01 6.10 6.41
C ARG A 21 3.83 5.10 5.59
N VAL A 22 3.57 5.04 4.29
CA VAL A 22 4.30 4.21 3.32
C VAL A 22 5.78 4.59 3.20
N LYS A 23 6.12 5.87 3.39
CA LYS A 23 7.51 6.36 3.33
C LYS A 23 8.28 6.24 4.66
N ASN A 24 7.64 5.74 5.71
CA ASN A 24 8.19 5.73 7.07
C ASN A 24 7.95 4.38 7.76
N THR A 25 8.09 3.27 7.03
CA THR A 25 7.93 1.92 7.63
C THR A 25 9.10 1.54 8.53
N GLY A 26 10.21 2.30 8.45
CA GLY A 26 11.47 2.03 9.15
C GLY A 26 12.39 1.07 8.40
N MET A 27 11.98 0.56 7.24
CA MET A 27 12.79 -0.28 6.35
C MET A 27 12.76 0.24 4.92
N LYS A 28 13.94 0.56 4.38
CA LYS A 28 14.08 1.21 3.07
C LYS A 28 13.52 0.35 1.93
N GLU A 29 13.69 -0.96 2.02
CA GLU A 29 13.20 -1.92 1.02
C GLU A 29 11.68 -1.89 0.91
N LEU A 30 10.98 -1.81 2.04
CA LEU A 30 9.52 -1.67 2.08
C LEU A 30 9.08 -0.30 1.57
N ASP A 31 9.77 0.76 1.99
CA ASP A 31 9.46 2.13 1.54
C ASP A 31 9.58 2.24 0.01
N VAL A 32 10.63 1.67 -0.59
CA VAL A 32 10.84 1.62 -2.05
C VAL A 32 9.76 0.80 -2.74
N LEU A 33 9.47 -0.41 -2.23
CA LEU A 33 8.46 -1.29 -2.81
C LEU A 33 7.09 -0.60 -2.88
N PHE A 34 6.64 -0.07 -1.75
CA PHE A 34 5.32 0.53 -1.65
C PHE A 34 5.24 1.83 -2.45
N ALA A 35 6.30 2.65 -2.47
CA ALA A 35 6.35 3.83 -3.32
C ALA A 35 6.27 3.46 -4.82
N GLY A 36 6.99 2.42 -5.24
CA GLY A 36 6.95 1.91 -6.62
C GLY A 36 5.57 1.38 -7.00
N PHE A 37 4.95 0.59 -6.13
CA PHE A 37 3.59 0.10 -6.35
C PHE A 37 2.56 1.23 -6.41
N MET A 38 2.65 2.22 -5.52
CA MET A 38 1.75 3.39 -5.56
C MET A 38 1.92 4.18 -6.85
N ALA A 39 3.16 4.33 -7.35
CA ALA A 39 3.41 4.96 -8.64
C ALA A 39 2.84 4.14 -9.81
N SER A 40 2.85 2.80 -9.73
CA SER A 40 2.34 1.94 -10.79
C SER A 40 0.80 1.92 -10.90
N ILE A 41 0.08 2.19 -9.82
CA ILE A 41 -1.39 2.31 -9.84
C ILE A 41 -1.86 3.75 -10.16
N GLY A 42 -1.00 4.75 -9.97
CA GLY A 42 -1.28 6.15 -10.28
C GLY A 42 -2.53 6.67 -9.56
N GLU A 43 -3.40 7.36 -10.30
CA GLU A 43 -4.65 7.94 -9.77
C GLU A 43 -5.78 6.91 -9.52
N HIS A 44 -5.58 5.64 -9.88
CA HIS A 44 -6.62 4.60 -9.78
C HIS A 44 -6.86 4.08 -8.34
N MET A 45 -6.33 4.76 -7.33
CA MET A 45 -6.48 4.38 -5.93
C MET A 45 -7.81 4.87 -5.37
N ASP A 46 -8.79 3.97 -5.38
CA ASP A 46 -10.11 4.22 -4.79
C ASP A 46 -10.12 4.11 -3.25
N ALA A 47 -11.23 4.49 -2.63
CA ALA A 47 -11.40 4.46 -1.18
C ALA A 47 -11.30 3.03 -0.58
N ARG A 48 -11.64 2.00 -1.36
CA ARG A 48 -11.57 0.60 -0.91
C ARG A 48 -10.12 0.12 -0.88
N MET A 49 -9.36 0.41 -1.93
CA MET A 49 -7.92 0.13 -2.00
C MET A 49 -7.18 0.88 -0.90
N LEU A 50 -7.54 2.13 -0.64
CA LEU A 50 -6.96 2.93 0.45
C LEU A 50 -7.18 2.28 1.82
N GLY A 51 -8.42 1.81 2.10
CA GLY A 51 -8.72 1.08 3.33
C GLY A 51 -7.91 -0.20 3.46
N GLN A 52 -7.80 -0.98 2.39
CA GLN A 52 -7.00 -2.20 2.36
C GLN A 52 -5.51 -1.93 2.56
N PHE A 53 -4.99 -0.84 2.01
CA PHE A 53 -3.61 -0.39 2.23
C PHE A 53 -3.36 -0.05 3.71
N HIS A 54 -4.32 0.62 4.36
CA HIS A 54 -4.23 0.92 5.79
C HIS A 54 -4.20 -0.36 6.63
N THR A 55 -5.11 -1.31 6.37
CA THR A 55 -5.11 -2.62 7.05
C THR A 55 -3.80 -3.38 6.87
N MET A 56 -3.20 -3.33 5.68
CA MET A 56 -1.89 -3.92 5.43
C MET A 56 -0.81 -3.26 6.31
N LEU A 57 -0.76 -1.94 6.35
CA LEU A 57 0.24 -1.18 7.12
C LEU A 57 0.03 -1.21 8.64
N ASP A 58 -1.06 -1.80 9.13
CA ASP A 58 -1.27 -2.04 10.55
C ASP A 58 -0.53 -3.29 11.05
N LEU A 59 0.02 -4.12 10.15
CA LEU A 59 0.96 -5.18 10.53
C LEU A 59 2.33 -4.62 10.95
N ASP A 60 3.07 -5.40 11.74
CA ASP A 60 4.42 -5.06 12.14
C ASP A 60 5.40 -5.10 10.95
N THR A 61 6.38 -4.21 10.96
CA THR A 61 7.39 -4.08 9.89
C THR A 61 8.10 -5.42 9.58
N PRO A 62 8.53 -6.24 10.56
CA PRO A 62 9.10 -7.56 10.28
C PRO A 62 8.17 -8.50 9.49
N THR A 63 6.88 -8.51 9.80
CA THR A 63 5.89 -9.29 9.04
C THR A 63 5.74 -8.77 7.62
N LEU A 64 5.62 -7.45 7.44
CA LEU A 64 5.59 -6.82 6.11
C LEU A 64 6.83 -7.19 5.29
N TYR A 65 8.01 -7.15 5.90
CA TYR A 65 9.27 -7.50 5.26
C TYR A 65 9.30 -8.97 4.81
N ARG A 66 8.93 -9.90 5.69
CA ARG A 66 8.86 -11.34 5.35
C ARG A 66 7.87 -11.59 4.21
N THR A 67 6.71 -10.96 4.25
CA THR A 67 5.68 -11.16 3.24
C THR A 67 6.09 -10.58 1.89
N PHE A 68 6.57 -9.33 1.83
CA PHE A 68 6.73 -8.64 0.55
C PHE A 68 8.16 -8.63 0.00
N ILE A 69 9.17 -8.57 0.87
CA ILE A 69 10.58 -8.55 0.44
C ILE A 69 11.13 -9.97 0.32
N VAL A 70 10.88 -10.83 1.32
CA VAL A 70 11.23 -12.26 1.27
C VAL A 70 10.20 -13.07 0.48
N GLN A 71 9.09 -12.44 0.07
CA GLN A 71 8.05 -13.02 -0.80
C GLN A 71 7.36 -14.27 -0.22
N GLN A 72 7.26 -14.35 1.11
CA GLN A 72 6.54 -15.42 1.79
C GLN A 72 5.01 -15.35 1.54
N GLN A 73 4.29 -16.34 2.07
CA GLN A 73 2.84 -16.37 1.99
C GLN A 73 2.20 -15.13 2.65
N LEU A 74 1.06 -14.68 2.11
CA LEU A 74 0.25 -13.67 2.78
C LEU A 74 -0.21 -14.19 4.14
N PRO A 75 -0.08 -13.37 5.20
CA PRO A 75 -0.57 -13.75 6.52
C PRO A 75 -2.11 -13.79 6.50
N GLU A 76 -2.72 -14.55 7.41
CA GLU A 76 -4.16 -14.78 7.44
C GLU A 76 -4.99 -13.48 7.43
N GLN A 77 -4.49 -12.44 8.11
CA GLN A 77 -5.12 -11.12 8.18
C GLN A 77 -5.21 -10.41 6.83
N LEU A 78 -4.43 -10.84 5.82
CA LEU A 78 -4.36 -10.23 4.50
C LEU A 78 -4.84 -11.14 3.36
N LEU A 79 -5.39 -12.32 3.65
CA LEU A 79 -5.85 -13.24 2.61
C LEU A 79 -6.95 -12.61 1.72
N ASP A 80 -7.84 -11.82 2.31
CA ASP A 80 -8.90 -11.10 1.58
C ASP A 80 -8.48 -9.69 1.13
N ASN A 81 -7.21 -9.33 1.33
CA ASN A 81 -6.67 -8.01 1.01
C ASN A 81 -6.11 -7.99 -0.42
N LEU A 82 -6.94 -7.55 -1.37
CA LEU A 82 -6.58 -7.46 -2.79
C LEU A 82 -5.37 -6.55 -3.05
N VAL A 83 -5.17 -5.50 -2.25
CA VAL A 83 -3.99 -4.64 -2.34
C VAL A 83 -2.74 -5.42 -1.93
N ALA A 84 -2.77 -6.16 -0.82
CA ALA A 84 -1.64 -6.98 -0.39
C ALA A 84 -1.27 -8.02 -1.45
N ALA A 85 -2.27 -8.68 -2.06
CA ALA A 85 -2.04 -9.61 -3.16
C ALA A 85 -1.35 -8.93 -4.37
N LYS A 86 -1.83 -7.73 -4.76
CA LYS A 86 -1.25 -6.95 -5.86
C LYS A 86 0.16 -6.45 -5.56
N VAL A 87 0.45 -6.06 -4.31
CA VAL A 87 1.80 -5.64 -3.90
C VAL A 87 2.76 -6.82 -3.93
N LEU A 88 2.33 -8.00 -3.47
CA LEU A 88 3.13 -9.23 -3.54
C LEU A 88 3.39 -9.66 -5.00
N GLU A 89 2.38 -9.54 -5.86
CA GLU A 89 2.52 -9.77 -7.31
C GLU A 89 3.52 -8.78 -7.93
N TYR A 90 3.42 -7.49 -7.59
CA TYR A 90 4.34 -6.46 -8.03
C TYR A 90 5.78 -6.70 -7.55
N ALA A 91 5.97 -7.16 -6.32
CA ALA A 91 7.28 -7.54 -5.80
C ALA A 91 7.88 -8.73 -6.58
N ARG A 92 7.04 -9.71 -6.97
CA ARG A 92 7.45 -10.91 -7.71
C ARG A 92 7.75 -10.66 -9.18
N SER A 93 7.11 -9.67 -9.80
CA SER A 93 7.35 -9.33 -11.21
C SER A 93 8.73 -8.71 -11.47
N GLY A 94 9.55 -8.52 -10.43
CA GLY A 94 10.88 -7.92 -10.55
C GLY A 94 10.85 -6.41 -10.76
N SER A 95 9.68 -5.78 -10.61
CA SER A 95 9.50 -4.33 -10.82
C SER A 95 10.20 -3.46 -9.77
N LEU A 96 10.83 -4.08 -8.76
CA LEU A 96 11.79 -3.45 -7.85
C LEU A 96 13.09 -2.99 -8.55
N ALA A 97 13.32 -3.39 -9.81
CA ALA A 97 14.57 -3.14 -10.54
C ALA A 97 14.61 -1.85 -11.39
N GLY A 98 13.77 -0.84 -11.12
CA GLY A 98 13.63 0.30 -12.05
C GLY A 98 13.23 1.64 -11.45
N VAL A 99 13.98 2.13 -10.45
CA VAL A 99 14.15 3.58 -10.20
C VAL A 99 15.60 3.84 -9.83
#